data_AF-A0A8H5WIU8-F1
#
_entry.id   AF-A0A8H5WIU8-F1
#
_cell.length_a   1.000
_cell.length_b   1.000
_cell.length_c   1.000
_cell.angle_alpha   90.00
_cell.angle_beta   90.00
_cell.angle_gamma   90.00
#
_symmetry.space_group_name_H-M   'P 1'
#
loop_
_entity.id
_entity.type
_entity.pdbx_description
1 polymer ?
#
loop_
_entity_poly.entity_id
_entity_poly.type
_entity_poly.pdbx_seq_one_letter_code
_entity_poly.pdbx_strand_id
1 'polypeptide(L)'
;MPPLKPLPDCEGPKLEPFEYDFEGDDVEFLKILEPDYAAHSKIIKTRIGDKIYSIKFFVWEEPFAQPPYNSTYDDTVGSHTCCKGFHYHFTPFENECRAFGRLKDVGREDLAVKVHGYVALNCTDVIVEKLQAARSKMLSPYAKLEWFLVIENGISMGIIKDWVDEVEYDDEDTYDLYQDVVEVSHFSRMLEGLHDLHKHGIVVNDLSSRQYVNGTLVDLSSASTVPHPFGPDPDPDPLGLEKCWQPRWTFRSLAAWDLYCFQKNIIEPWKEALALFLDAKPGTKGLRKTCWVQAYRLPEAITKDLRPRDRSRQDVEQQPYLPMLNPRFRKLDMTQAPQHDPLDFAKHTPVVNNVKKRATTGTAKGRGGIKKSVAKRKQVKGKMINKPKAPGSRYDLRSHTFKK
;
A
#
# COMPACT_ATOMS: atom_id res chain seq x y z
N MET A 1 -3.11 28.52 5.61
CA MET A 1 -2.35 27.75 4.61
C MET A 1 -3.01 27.89 3.25
N PRO A 2 -2.27 27.84 2.12
CA PRO A 2 -2.90 27.70 0.80
C PRO A 2 -3.77 26.44 0.76
N PRO A 3 -4.81 26.38 -0.09
CA PRO A 3 -5.64 25.19 -0.22
C PRO A 3 -4.78 23.98 -0.59
N LEU A 4 -5.00 22.87 0.11
CA LEU A 4 -4.32 21.62 -0.17
C LEU A 4 -4.75 21.08 -1.55
N LYS A 5 -3.86 20.32 -2.20
CA LYS A 5 -4.06 19.79 -3.55
C LYS A 5 -3.70 18.31 -3.60
N PRO A 6 -4.23 17.50 -4.52
CA PRO A 6 -3.90 16.08 -4.57
C PRO A 6 -2.39 15.84 -4.77
N LEU A 7 -1.82 14.90 -4.01
CA LEU A 7 -0.38 14.57 -4.00
C LEU A 7 -0.12 13.13 -4.45
N PRO A 8 1.06 12.80 -5.02
CA PRO A 8 2.23 13.69 -5.22
C PRO A 8 2.07 14.68 -6.37
N ASP A 9 2.94 15.68 -6.42
CA ASP A 9 2.96 16.72 -7.48
C ASP A 9 3.67 16.26 -8.77
N CYS A 10 3.34 15.05 -9.22
CA CYS A 10 3.83 14.45 -10.47
C CYS A 10 2.70 13.76 -11.23
N GLU A 11 3.01 13.14 -12.37
CA GLU A 11 2.05 12.36 -13.17
C GLU A 11 1.70 11.03 -12.49
N GLY A 12 0.47 10.58 -12.69
CA GLY A 12 -0.04 9.31 -12.20
C GLY A 12 -1.00 9.46 -11.02
N PRO A 13 -1.22 8.38 -10.27
CA PRO A 13 -2.20 8.34 -9.19
C PRO A 13 -1.88 9.34 -8.08
N LYS A 14 -2.93 9.92 -7.51
CA LYS A 14 -2.82 10.93 -6.45
C LYS A 14 -3.79 10.60 -5.32
N LEU A 15 -3.41 11.01 -4.12
CA LEU A 15 -4.23 10.97 -2.94
C LEU A 15 -4.74 12.39 -2.64
N GLU A 16 -6.05 12.50 -2.47
CA GLU A 16 -6.73 13.73 -2.06
C GLU A 16 -6.37 14.11 -0.60
N PRO A 17 -6.37 15.40 -0.27
CA PRO A 17 -6.24 15.83 1.12
C PRO A 17 -7.43 15.37 1.96
N PHE A 18 -7.17 15.01 3.20
CA PHE A 18 -8.18 14.84 4.23
C PHE A 18 -8.35 16.17 4.96
N GLU A 19 -9.31 16.97 4.49
CA GLU A 19 -9.61 18.27 5.09
C GLU A 19 -10.36 18.09 6.42
N TYR A 20 -9.64 18.23 7.52
CA TYR A 20 -10.19 18.16 8.88
C TYR A 20 -9.46 19.13 9.82
N ASP A 21 -10.18 19.67 10.79
CA ASP A 21 -9.59 20.48 11.86
C ASP A 21 -9.10 19.59 13.00
N PHE A 22 -7.79 19.35 13.06
CA PHE A 22 -7.17 18.51 14.09
C PHE A 22 -7.07 19.19 15.47
N GLU A 23 -7.29 20.50 15.54
CA GLU A 23 -7.33 21.23 16.82
C GLU A 23 -8.70 21.07 17.51
N GLY A 24 -9.76 20.75 16.75
CA GLY A 24 -11.11 20.55 17.26
C GLY A 24 -11.24 19.59 18.44
N ASP A 25 -12.16 19.87 19.36
CA ASP A 25 -12.38 19.10 20.61
C ASP A 25 -12.79 17.64 20.37
N ASP A 26 -13.27 17.32 19.18
CA ASP A 26 -13.70 16.00 18.74
C ASP A 26 -12.54 15.11 18.23
N VAL A 27 -11.30 15.63 18.25
CA VAL A 27 -10.08 14.92 17.91
C VAL A 27 -9.28 14.59 19.16
N GLU A 28 -9.06 13.30 19.41
CA GLU A 28 -8.26 12.78 20.52
C GLU A 28 -7.15 11.83 20.01
N PHE A 29 -5.89 12.15 20.31
CA PHE A 29 -4.78 11.22 20.12
C PHE A 29 -4.77 10.21 21.27
N LEU A 30 -5.03 8.93 20.96
CA LEU A 30 -5.25 7.89 21.96
C LEU A 30 -3.96 7.19 22.35
N LYS A 31 -3.17 6.79 21.36
CA LYS A 31 -1.94 5.99 21.55
C LYS A 31 -0.99 6.27 20.40
N ILE A 32 0.27 6.52 20.73
CA ILE A 32 1.35 6.49 19.74
C ILE A 32 1.81 5.05 19.65
N LEU A 33 1.73 4.45 18.47
CA LEU A 33 2.28 3.13 18.22
C LEU A 33 3.79 3.25 18.06
N GLU A 34 4.47 2.41 18.82
CA GLU A 34 5.90 2.24 18.71
C GLU A 34 6.21 1.43 17.46
N PRO A 35 7.31 1.78 16.82
CA PRO A 35 8.12 0.74 16.24
C PRO A 35 9.53 0.85 16.80
N ASP A 36 10.01 -0.23 17.41
CA ASP A 36 11.41 -0.41 17.83
C ASP A 36 12.42 -0.18 16.69
N TYR A 37 11.95 -0.09 15.44
CA TYR A 37 12.79 0.02 14.25
C TYR A 37 12.21 0.84 13.07
N ALA A 38 11.10 1.59 13.19
CA ALA A 38 10.64 2.37 12.01
C ALA A 38 11.44 3.66 11.86
N ALA A 39 12.38 3.60 10.93
CA ALA A 39 13.26 4.69 10.58
C ALA A 39 12.56 5.85 9.83
N HIS A 40 11.30 5.69 9.37
CA HIS A 40 10.67 6.65 8.43
C HIS A 40 9.27 7.15 8.82
N SER A 41 8.66 6.65 9.91
CA SER A 41 7.31 7.08 10.28
C SER A 41 6.95 6.84 11.74
N LYS A 42 5.86 7.48 12.15
CA LYS A 42 5.21 7.34 13.45
C LYS A 42 3.72 7.18 13.25
N ILE A 43 3.12 6.19 13.91
CA ILE A 43 1.70 5.90 13.77
C ILE A 43 0.98 6.31 15.04
N ILE A 44 -0.11 7.08 14.91
CA ILE A 44 -0.92 7.53 16.05
C ILE A 44 -2.34 6.99 15.87
N LYS A 45 -2.79 6.19 16.85
CA LYS A 45 -4.20 5.83 17.00
C LYS A 45 -4.97 7.08 17.43
N THR A 46 -5.91 7.50 16.59
CA THR A 46 -6.61 8.77 16.75
C THR A 46 -8.11 8.55 16.69
N ARG A 47 -8.85 9.17 17.61
CA ARG A 47 -10.31 9.27 17.53
C ARG A 47 -10.67 10.60 16.88
N ILE A 48 -11.57 10.56 15.90
CA ILE A 48 -12.18 11.74 15.28
C ILE A 48 -13.69 11.49 15.29
N GLY A 49 -14.41 12.24 16.13
CA GLY A 49 -15.82 11.97 16.41
C GLY A 49 -16.03 10.57 17.01
N ASP A 50 -16.84 9.74 16.36
CA ASP A 50 -17.17 8.37 16.77
C ASP A 50 -16.26 7.29 16.15
N LYS A 51 -15.30 7.68 15.31
CA LYS A 51 -14.46 6.76 14.54
C LYS A 51 -13.02 6.76 15.02
N ILE A 52 -12.38 5.60 14.87
CA ILE A 52 -10.97 5.38 15.19
C ILE A 52 -10.18 5.23 13.88
N TYR A 53 -9.10 5.99 13.81
CA TYR A 53 -8.19 6.06 12.69
C TYR A 53 -6.77 5.74 13.14
N SER A 54 -5.92 5.37 12.19
CA SER A 54 -4.48 5.48 12.32
C SER A 54 -3.99 6.66 11.48
N ILE A 55 -3.11 7.47 12.06
CA ILE A 55 -2.39 8.53 11.33
C ILE A 55 -0.92 8.14 11.27
N LYS A 56 -0.43 7.85 10.07
CA LYS A 56 1.00 7.60 9.83
C LYS A 56 1.66 8.92 9.43
N PHE A 57 2.40 9.53 10.33
CA PHE A 57 3.25 10.69 10.05
C PHE A 57 4.61 10.23 9.57
N PHE A 58 5.13 10.87 8.53
CA PHE A 58 6.40 10.51 7.92
C PHE A 58 7.49 11.42 8.46
N VAL A 59 8.60 10.82 8.90
CA VAL A 59 9.76 11.54 9.43
C VAL A 59 10.82 11.57 8.34
N TRP A 60 11.22 12.78 7.94
CA TRP A 60 12.17 12.99 6.86
C TRP A 60 13.57 13.19 7.43
N GLU A 61 14.44 12.20 7.26
CA GLU A 61 15.88 12.42 7.27
C GLU A 61 16.38 12.13 5.85
N GLU A 62 16.88 13.17 5.16
CA GLU A 62 17.66 13.03 3.91
C GLU A 62 18.81 12.05 4.23
N PRO A 63 18.84 10.82 3.70
CA PRO A 63 18.91 10.60 2.26
C PRO A 63 18.24 9.29 1.78
N PHE A 64 16.95 9.06 2.06
CA PHE A 64 16.22 7.92 1.43
C PHE A 64 15.92 8.13 -0.07
N ALA A 65 16.16 9.34 -0.58
CA ALA A 65 16.11 9.68 -2.00
C ALA A 65 17.29 9.10 -2.81
N GLN A 66 17.99 8.08 -2.32
CA GLN A 66 18.86 7.25 -3.14
C GLN A 66 17.97 6.22 -3.83
N PRO A 67 17.77 6.29 -5.17
CA PRO A 67 17.21 5.19 -5.92
C PRO A 67 17.86 3.87 -5.48
N PRO A 68 17.10 2.85 -5.07
CA PRO A 68 17.67 1.57 -4.62
C PRO A 68 18.29 0.76 -5.77
N TYR A 69 18.51 1.39 -6.93
CA TYR A 69 19.02 0.78 -8.13
C TYR A 69 20.13 1.67 -8.68
N ASN A 70 21.31 1.63 -8.06
CA ASN A 70 22.53 1.66 -8.86
C ASN A 70 22.35 0.54 -9.88
N SER A 71 22.28 0.92 -11.15
CA SER A 71 21.88 0.01 -12.21
C SER A 71 22.72 -1.25 -12.08
N THR A 72 22.09 -2.42 -12.08
CA THR A 72 22.80 -3.71 -12.02
C THR A 72 23.72 -3.92 -13.25
N TYR A 73 23.81 -2.92 -14.13
CA TYR A 73 24.38 -2.96 -15.46
C TYR A 73 25.36 -1.83 -15.76
N ASP A 74 25.45 -0.78 -14.93
CA ASP A 74 26.36 0.34 -15.13
C ASP A 74 26.63 1.13 -13.84
N ASP A 75 27.84 0.97 -13.29
CA ASP A 75 28.35 1.72 -12.14
C ASP A 75 28.74 3.17 -12.49
N THR A 76 28.72 3.54 -13.79
CA THR A 76 29.19 4.85 -14.27
C THR A 76 28.09 5.92 -14.34
N VAL A 77 26.81 5.52 -14.33
CA VAL A 77 25.67 6.43 -14.35
C VAL A 77 25.11 6.57 -12.93
N GLY A 78 25.65 7.54 -12.18
CA GLY A 78 25.19 7.84 -10.84
C GLY A 78 23.69 8.21 -10.82
N SER A 79 22.97 7.70 -9.83
CA SER A 79 21.54 7.96 -9.59
C SER A 79 21.16 9.45 -9.57
N HIS A 80 22.13 10.32 -9.27
CA HIS A 80 22.02 11.79 -9.26
C HIS A 80 21.97 12.45 -10.65
N THR A 81 22.23 11.70 -11.73
CA THR A 81 22.17 12.22 -13.12
C THR A 81 20.77 12.16 -13.74
N CYS A 82 19.82 11.49 -13.06
CA CYS A 82 18.43 11.37 -13.50
C CYS A 82 17.57 12.54 -13.00
N CYS A 83 16.57 12.93 -13.79
CA CYS A 83 15.93 14.26 -13.85
C CYS A 83 15.38 14.87 -12.53
N LYS A 84 15.21 16.21 -12.53
CA LYS A 84 14.45 16.95 -11.49
C LYS A 84 13.04 16.35 -11.29
N GLY A 85 12.63 16.08 -10.05
CA GLY A 85 11.29 15.58 -9.70
C GLY A 85 11.22 14.15 -9.14
N PHE A 86 12.37 13.54 -8.86
CA PHE A 86 12.49 12.15 -8.41
C PHE A 86 11.95 11.89 -7.00
N HIS A 87 12.05 12.83 -6.05
CA HIS A 87 11.58 12.62 -4.68
C HIS A 87 10.09 12.21 -4.63
N TYR A 88 9.27 12.66 -5.59
CA TYR A 88 7.87 12.27 -5.78
C TYR A 88 7.60 10.78 -6.03
N HIS A 89 8.64 9.98 -6.24
CA HIS A 89 8.56 8.55 -6.55
C HIS A 89 9.40 7.66 -5.65
N PHE A 90 10.16 8.22 -4.70
CA PHE A 90 11.06 7.44 -3.82
C PHE A 90 10.87 7.72 -2.35
N THR A 91 10.19 8.81 -2.01
CA THR A 91 9.92 9.14 -0.63
C THR A 91 8.80 8.25 -0.08
N PRO A 92 8.93 7.74 1.16
CA PRO A 92 7.92 6.95 1.85
C PRO A 92 6.49 7.51 1.78
N PHE A 93 6.33 8.83 1.97
CA PHE A 93 5.02 9.48 1.96
C PHE A 93 4.39 9.47 0.55
N GLU A 94 5.19 9.83 -0.45
CA GLU A 94 4.82 9.94 -1.84
C GLU A 94 4.46 8.58 -2.43
N ASN A 95 5.25 7.55 -2.15
CA ASN A 95 4.99 6.16 -2.55
C ASN A 95 3.62 5.70 -2.07
N GLU A 96 3.34 5.95 -0.79
CA GLU A 96 2.10 5.56 -0.15
C GLU A 96 0.91 6.35 -0.73
N CYS A 97 1.07 7.65 -1.00
CA CYS A 97 0.07 8.45 -1.71
C CYS A 97 -0.25 7.90 -3.10
N ARG A 98 0.77 7.49 -3.89
CA ARG A 98 0.56 6.92 -5.22
C ARG A 98 -0.15 5.58 -5.15
N ALA A 99 0.27 4.70 -4.23
CA ALA A 99 -0.30 3.36 -4.13
C ALA A 99 -1.78 3.42 -3.71
N PHE A 100 -2.11 4.18 -2.67
CA PHE A 100 -3.52 4.36 -2.26
C PHE A 100 -4.33 5.18 -3.26
N GLY A 101 -3.73 6.18 -3.90
CA GLY A 101 -4.35 6.89 -5.02
C GLY A 101 -4.74 5.93 -6.15
N ARG A 102 -3.86 4.98 -6.50
CA ARG A 102 -4.14 3.95 -7.52
C ARG A 102 -5.31 3.08 -7.11
N LEU A 103 -5.34 2.61 -5.87
CA LEU A 103 -6.44 1.77 -5.37
C LEU A 103 -7.79 2.49 -5.46
N LYS A 104 -7.83 3.80 -5.18
CA LYS A 104 -9.02 4.64 -5.38
C LYS A 104 -9.40 4.74 -6.86
N ASP A 105 -8.43 5.05 -7.73
CA ASP A 105 -8.64 5.21 -9.16
C ASP A 105 -9.26 3.96 -9.81
N VAL A 106 -8.83 2.76 -9.38
CA VAL A 106 -9.33 1.48 -9.93
C VAL A 106 -10.50 0.89 -9.13
N GLY A 107 -10.95 1.55 -8.06
CA GLY A 107 -12.04 1.06 -7.21
C GLY A 107 -11.72 -0.26 -6.50
N ARG A 108 -10.45 -0.46 -6.10
CA ARG A 108 -9.96 -1.65 -5.40
C ARG A 108 -9.36 -1.35 -4.03
N GLU A 109 -10.00 -0.41 -3.31
CA GLU A 109 -9.66 -0.09 -1.92
C GLU A 109 -9.82 -1.30 -0.97
N ASP A 110 -10.44 -2.40 -1.41
CA ASP A 110 -10.53 -3.67 -0.68
C ASP A 110 -9.17 -4.41 -0.54
N LEU A 111 -8.18 -4.07 -1.35
CA LEU A 111 -6.87 -4.74 -1.38
C LEU A 111 -5.94 -4.32 -0.22
N ALA A 112 -6.23 -3.23 0.47
CA ALA A 112 -5.44 -2.68 1.55
C ALA A 112 -6.34 -2.00 2.59
N VAL A 113 -5.76 -1.47 3.66
CA VAL A 113 -6.49 -0.64 4.61
C VAL A 113 -7.11 0.56 3.87
N LYS A 114 -8.34 0.91 4.24
CA LYS A 114 -9.02 2.07 3.66
C LYS A 114 -8.30 3.36 4.07
N VAL A 115 -8.02 4.21 3.08
CA VAL A 115 -7.34 5.50 3.27
C VAL A 115 -8.26 6.65 2.93
N HIS A 116 -8.36 7.62 3.83
CA HIS A 116 -9.27 8.75 3.68
C HIS A 116 -8.62 9.94 2.98
N GLY A 117 -7.31 10.09 3.11
CA GLY A 117 -6.53 11.13 2.45
C GLY A 117 -5.23 11.41 3.19
N TYR A 118 -4.48 12.38 2.70
CA TYR A 118 -3.28 12.85 3.40
C TYR A 118 -3.59 14.11 4.23
N VAL A 119 -2.84 14.33 5.30
CA VAL A 119 -2.92 15.51 6.17
C VAL A 119 -1.57 16.25 6.15
N ALA A 120 -1.66 17.58 6.21
CA ALA A 120 -0.55 18.49 6.45
C ALA A 120 -0.79 19.14 7.83
N LEU A 121 -0.18 18.59 8.88
CA LEU A 121 -0.42 19.01 10.26
C LEU A 121 0.61 20.06 10.67
N ASN A 122 0.13 21.17 11.24
CA ASN A 122 0.98 22.14 11.91
C ASN A 122 1.03 21.79 13.41
N CYS A 123 2.24 21.69 13.99
CA CYS A 123 2.41 21.38 15.41
C CYS A 123 2.22 22.65 16.27
N THR A 124 0.98 23.13 16.35
CA THR A 124 0.60 24.22 17.27
C THR A 124 0.61 23.75 18.72
N ASP A 125 0.54 24.68 19.68
CA ASP A 125 0.52 24.35 21.11
C ASP A 125 -0.61 23.38 21.47
N VAL A 126 -1.80 23.52 20.86
CA VAL A 126 -2.95 22.63 21.05
C VAL A 126 -2.63 21.20 20.60
N ILE A 127 -2.03 21.05 19.41
CA ILE A 127 -1.62 19.74 18.88
C ILE A 127 -0.54 19.12 19.77
N VAL A 128 0.43 19.92 20.21
CA VAL A 128 1.49 19.48 21.13
C VAL A 128 0.90 18.98 22.45
N GLU A 129 -0.05 19.69 23.05
CA GLU A 129 -0.76 19.26 24.27
C GLU A 129 -1.50 17.93 24.07
N LYS A 130 -2.21 17.76 22.94
CA LYS A 130 -2.88 16.49 22.61
C LYS A 130 -1.89 15.34 22.45
N LEU A 131 -0.73 15.56 21.83
CA LEU A 131 0.33 14.56 21.68
C LEU A 131 0.96 14.20 23.04
N GLN A 132 1.16 15.19 23.92
CA GLN A 132 1.63 14.96 25.28
C GLN A 132 0.64 14.11 26.09
N ALA A 133 -0.66 14.40 25.97
CA ALA A 133 -1.72 13.61 26.62
C ALA A 133 -1.80 12.16 26.10
N ALA A 134 -1.51 11.93 24.81
CA ALA A 134 -1.38 10.58 24.26
C ALA A 134 -0.15 9.86 24.83
N ARG A 135 1.00 10.55 24.92
CA ARG A 135 2.24 9.99 25.48
C ARG A 135 2.10 9.60 26.94
N SER A 136 1.40 10.39 27.76
CA SER A 136 1.22 10.06 29.18
C SER A 136 0.43 8.77 29.41
N LYS A 137 -0.28 8.25 28.40
CA LYS A 137 -1.01 6.98 28.44
C LYS A 137 -0.15 5.78 28.01
N MET A 138 1.09 5.98 27.56
CA MET A 138 1.99 4.89 27.14
C MET A 138 2.62 4.19 28.35
N LEU A 139 2.71 2.85 28.30
CA LEU A 139 3.35 2.01 29.33
C LEU A 139 4.84 2.32 29.51
N SER A 140 5.52 2.73 28.43
CA SER A 140 6.89 3.24 28.44
C SER A 140 6.93 4.60 27.76
N PRO A 141 6.90 5.72 28.50
CA PRO A 141 6.95 7.04 27.89
C PRO A 141 8.35 7.26 27.28
N TYR A 142 8.47 7.09 25.97
CA TYR A 142 9.71 7.38 25.24
C TYR A 142 10.21 8.78 25.57
N ALA A 143 11.50 8.94 25.86
CA ALA A 143 12.05 10.19 26.39
C ALA A 143 11.93 11.39 25.42
N LYS A 144 11.85 11.14 24.10
CA LYS A 144 11.99 12.19 23.07
C LYS A 144 10.71 12.39 22.25
N LEU A 145 9.65 12.92 22.87
CA LEU A 145 8.59 13.61 22.12
C LEU A 145 9.18 14.77 21.30
N GLU A 146 10.27 15.34 21.81
CA GLU A 146 11.13 16.28 21.09
C GLU A 146 11.52 15.77 19.71
N TRP A 147 11.85 14.49 19.48
CA TRP A 147 12.19 14.00 18.13
C TRP A 147 10.99 13.92 17.18
N PHE A 148 9.77 13.71 17.72
CA PHE A 148 8.52 13.86 16.96
C PHE A 148 8.25 15.34 16.62
N LEU A 149 8.68 16.25 17.50
CA LEU A 149 8.52 17.70 17.40
C LEU A 149 9.73 18.43 16.77
N VAL A 150 10.86 17.74 16.52
CA VAL A 150 12.01 18.23 15.74
C VAL A 150 11.62 18.12 14.28
N ILE A 151 10.54 18.81 13.96
CA ILE A 151 10.28 19.33 12.65
C ILE A 151 10.78 20.75 12.80
N GLU A 152 12.04 20.98 12.43
CA GLU A 152 12.62 22.32 12.42
C GLU A 152 11.70 23.24 11.60
N ASN A 153 10.83 24.00 12.28
CA ASN A 153 9.88 24.95 11.70
C ASN A 153 9.14 24.45 10.43
N GLY A 154 8.28 23.42 10.54
CA GLY A 154 7.61 22.85 9.37
C GLY A 154 6.28 22.14 9.62
N ILE A 155 5.64 21.75 8.51
CA ILE A 155 4.39 20.98 8.44
C ILE A 155 4.73 19.48 8.48
N SER A 156 4.08 18.70 9.35
CA SER A 156 4.16 17.24 9.33
C SER A 156 3.22 16.67 8.27
N MET A 157 3.75 15.85 7.36
CA MET A 157 2.94 15.13 6.39
C MET A 157 2.50 13.78 6.98
N GLY A 158 1.22 13.46 6.88
CA GLY A 158 0.67 12.19 7.34
C GLY A 158 -0.43 11.64 6.43
N ILE A 159 -0.77 10.37 6.63
CA ILE A 159 -1.87 9.70 5.92
C ILE A 159 -2.88 9.15 6.93
N ILE A 160 -4.16 9.43 6.70
CA ILE A 160 -5.29 9.01 7.53
C ILE A 160 -5.86 7.70 7.00
N LYS A 161 -5.84 6.66 7.82
CA LYS A 161 -6.33 5.32 7.48
C LYS A 161 -7.34 4.84 8.51
N ASP A 162 -8.22 3.93 8.12
CA ASP A 162 -9.00 3.17 9.08
C ASP A 162 -8.05 2.47 10.09
N TRP A 163 -8.47 2.41 11.34
CA TRP A 163 -7.80 1.58 12.32
C TRP A 163 -8.16 0.11 12.09
N VAL A 164 -7.15 -0.76 12.06
CA VAL A 164 -7.35 -2.22 11.94
C VAL A 164 -6.99 -2.83 13.29
N ASP A 165 -7.94 -3.54 13.88
CA ASP A 165 -7.71 -4.24 15.14
C ASP A 165 -6.95 -5.56 14.91
N GLU A 166 -5.98 -5.78 15.78
CA GLU A 166 -5.29 -7.06 15.98
C GLU A 166 -6.27 -8.11 16.54
N VAL A 167 -5.87 -9.38 16.52
CA VAL A 167 -6.72 -10.44 17.07
C VAL A 167 -6.70 -10.36 18.59
N GLU A 168 -7.86 -10.35 19.22
CA GLU A 168 -7.97 -10.35 20.69
C GLU A 168 -7.25 -11.57 21.29
N TYR A 169 -6.33 -11.31 22.21
CA TYR A 169 -5.56 -12.32 22.91
C TYR A 169 -5.05 -11.78 24.24
N ASP A 170 -5.32 -12.50 25.32
CA ASP A 170 -5.18 -11.97 26.68
C ASP A 170 -3.77 -12.20 27.29
N ASP A 171 -2.96 -13.07 26.70
CA ASP A 171 -1.67 -13.46 27.26
C ASP A 171 -0.55 -12.58 26.69
N GLU A 172 -0.11 -11.61 27.49
CA GLU A 172 0.90 -10.62 27.12
C GLU A 172 2.26 -11.25 26.75
N ASP A 173 2.68 -12.32 27.44
CA ASP A 173 3.98 -12.98 27.23
C ASP A 173 4.08 -13.66 25.86
N THR A 174 2.94 -14.07 25.30
CA THR A 174 2.87 -14.77 24.00
C THR A 174 2.09 -14.00 22.94
N TYR A 175 1.79 -12.72 23.20
CA TYR A 175 0.93 -11.89 22.36
C TYR A 175 1.48 -11.75 20.94
N ASP A 176 2.73 -11.30 20.79
CA ASP A 176 3.33 -11.08 19.47
C ASP A 176 3.41 -12.38 18.65
N LEU A 177 3.83 -13.47 19.31
CA LEU A 177 3.84 -14.80 18.70
C LEU A 177 2.43 -15.22 18.28
N TYR A 178 1.41 -14.93 19.09
CA TYR A 178 0.03 -15.23 18.76
C TYR A 178 -0.42 -14.49 17.49
N GLN A 179 -0.14 -13.18 17.41
CA GLN A 179 -0.48 -12.37 16.22
C GLN A 179 0.16 -12.96 14.95
N ASP A 180 1.45 -13.31 15.00
CA ASP A 180 2.13 -13.93 13.86
C ASP A 180 1.48 -15.26 13.45
N VAL A 181 1.12 -16.13 14.41
CA VAL A 181 0.61 -17.48 14.08
C VAL A 181 -0.81 -17.50 13.56
N VAL A 182 -1.65 -16.54 13.95
CA VAL A 182 -3.05 -16.48 13.49
C VAL A 182 -3.20 -15.95 12.07
N GLU A 183 -2.21 -15.22 11.55
CA GLU A 183 -2.21 -14.67 10.18
C GLU A 183 -2.36 -15.73 9.09
N VAL A 184 -1.95 -16.97 9.33
CA VAL A 184 -2.05 -18.07 8.35
C VAL A 184 -3.46 -18.34 7.83
N SER A 185 -4.47 -17.91 8.59
CA SER A 185 -5.88 -17.98 8.18
C SER A 185 -6.17 -17.07 6.99
N HIS A 186 -5.35 -16.03 6.80
CA HIS A 186 -5.49 -15.01 5.77
C HIS A 186 -4.53 -15.18 4.59
N PHE A 187 -3.50 -16.04 4.69
CA PHE A 187 -2.43 -16.14 3.68
C PHE A 187 -2.93 -16.34 2.24
N SER A 188 -3.98 -17.16 2.04
CA SER A 188 -4.55 -17.35 0.70
C SER A 188 -5.10 -16.03 0.13
N ARG A 189 -5.90 -15.31 0.92
CA ARG A 189 -6.46 -14.01 0.53
C ARG A 189 -5.37 -12.94 0.35
N MET A 190 -4.37 -12.94 1.23
CA MET A 190 -3.25 -12.01 1.15
C MET A 190 -2.43 -12.22 -0.14
N LEU A 191 -2.16 -13.47 -0.52
CA LEU A 191 -1.46 -13.79 -1.76
C LEU A 191 -2.29 -13.44 -3.01
N GLU A 192 -3.60 -13.73 -2.99
CA GLU A 192 -4.53 -13.29 -4.04
C GLU A 192 -4.54 -11.76 -4.17
N GLY A 193 -4.61 -11.05 -3.04
CA GLY A 193 -4.54 -9.59 -2.98
C GLY A 193 -3.23 -9.05 -3.54
N LEU A 194 -2.10 -9.72 -3.27
CA LEU A 194 -0.80 -9.34 -3.83
C LEU A 194 -0.76 -9.49 -5.36
N HIS A 195 -1.31 -10.58 -5.91
CA HIS A 195 -1.44 -10.74 -7.36
C HIS A 195 -2.32 -9.64 -7.97
N ASP A 196 -3.41 -9.26 -7.30
CA ASP A 196 -4.28 -8.17 -7.74
C ASP A 196 -3.57 -6.80 -7.65
N LEU A 197 -2.74 -6.54 -6.65
CA LEU A 197 -1.90 -5.34 -6.59
C LEU A 197 -0.96 -5.27 -7.79
N HIS A 198 -0.27 -6.37 -8.11
CA HIS A 198 0.59 -6.46 -9.29
C HIS A 198 -0.20 -6.20 -10.57
N LYS A 199 -1.39 -6.78 -10.71
CA LYS A 199 -2.29 -6.53 -11.84
C LYS A 199 -2.68 -5.05 -12.01
N HIS A 200 -2.76 -4.29 -10.92
CA HIS A 200 -3.06 -2.86 -10.91
C HIS A 200 -1.84 -1.94 -10.96
N GLY A 201 -0.67 -2.50 -11.29
CA GLY A 201 0.55 -1.72 -11.48
C GLY A 201 1.23 -1.29 -10.18
N ILE A 202 0.94 -1.96 -9.05
CA ILE A 202 1.56 -1.69 -7.74
C ILE A 202 2.48 -2.85 -7.37
N VAL A 203 3.72 -2.56 -7.00
CA VAL A 203 4.64 -3.51 -6.33
C VAL A 203 4.94 -2.98 -4.93
N VAL A 204 5.01 -3.85 -3.91
CA VAL A 204 5.10 -3.46 -2.50
C VAL A 204 6.55 -3.25 -2.03
N ASN A 205 7.48 -4.04 -2.56
CA ASN A 205 8.93 -4.04 -2.34
C ASN A 205 9.44 -4.39 -0.92
N ASP A 206 8.61 -4.26 0.12
CA ASP A 206 9.02 -4.48 1.52
C ASP A 206 8.01 -5.35 2.29
N LEU A 207 7.64 -6.50 1.71
CA LEU A 207 6.71 -7.44 2.36
C LEU A 207 7.37 -8.21 3.52
N SER A 208 6.71 -8.15 4.68
CA SER A 208 6.88 -9.01 5.85
C SER A 208 5.55 -9.09 6.64
N SER A 209 5.47 -9.89 7.71
CA SER A 209 4.26 -9.94 8.57
C SER A 209 3.90 -8.56 9.13
N ARG A 210 4.90 -7.69 9.38
CA ARG A 210 4.70 -6.33 9.91
C ARG A 210 3.91 -5.39 9.00
N GLN A 211 3.81 -5.69 7.71
CA GLN A 211 3.03 -4.89 6.75
C GLN A 211 1.54 -5.28 6.78
N TYR A 212 1.17 -6.37 7.46
CA TYR A 212 -0.19 -6.83 7.61
C TYR A 212 -0.65 -6.70 9.07
N VAL A 213 -1.93 -6.40 9.23
CA VAL A 213 -2.63 -6.51 10.51
C VAL A 213 -3.90 -7.30 10.26
N ASN A 214 -4.03 -8.45 10.90
CA ASN A 214 -5.19 -9.33 10.74
C ASN A 214 -5.53 -9.61 9.26
N GLY A 215 -4.49 -9.85 8.45
CA GLY A 215 -4.61 -10.12 7.02
C GLY A 215 -5.01 -8.93 6.14
N THR A 216 -4.92 -7.69 6.65
CA THR A 216 -5.13 -6.44 5.91
C THR A 216 -3.78 -5.77 5.67
N LEU A 217 -3.44 -5.44 4.42
CA LEU A 217 -2.21 -4.73 4.09
C LEU A 217 -2.31 -3.27 4.57
N VAL A 218 -1.45 -2.86 5.49
CA VAL A 218 -1.54 -1.54 6.14
C VAL A 218 -0.44 -0.55 5.70
N ASP A 219 0.65 -1.01 5.09
CA ASP A 219 1.81 -0.19 4.76
C ASP A 219 2.28 -0.38 3.31
N LEU A 220 2.39 0.73 2.58
CA LEU A 220 2.80 0.79 1.17
C LEU A 220 3.88 1.87 0.96
N SER A 221 4.60 2.26 2.01
CA SER A 221 5.61 3.32 1.94
C SER A 221 6.84 2.97 1.09
N SER A 222 7.11 1.69 0.86
CA SER A 222 8.15 1.22 -0.05
C SER A 222 7.64 0.90 -1.45
N ALA A 223 6.34 1.05 -1.69
CA ALA A 223 5.70 0.60 -2.92
C ALA A 223 6.13 1.44 -4.13
N SER A 224 6.26 0.79 -5.29
CA SER A 224 6.38 1.48 -6.58
C SER A 224 5.09 1.29 -7.38
N THR A 225 4.58 2.38 -7.93
CA THR A 225 3.31 2.40 -8.67
C THR A 225 3.49 2.94 -10.08
N VAL A 226 3.01 2.21 -11.08
CA VAL A 226 3.01 2.59 -12.50
C VAL A 226 2.03 3.75 -12.76
N PRO A 227 2.38 4.79 -13.54
CA PRO A 227 3.67 5.00 -14.21
C PRO A 227 4.77 5.36 -13.22
N HIS A 228 6.00 4.90 -13.47
CA HIS A 228 7.14 5.14 -12.60
C HIS A 228 8.35 5.52 -13.45
N PRO A 229 9.19 6.50 -13.03
CA PRO A 229 10.31 6.99 -13.84
C PRO A 229 11.39 5.93 -14.13
N PHE A 230 11.38 4.83 -13.37
CA PHE A 230 12.21 3.63 -13.61
C PHE A 230 11.50 2.50 -14.36
N GLY A 231 10.35 2.75 -14.97
CA GLY A 231 9.76 1.80 -15.92
C GLY A 231 10.36 2.03 -17.32
N PRO A 232 10.45 1.00 -18.17
CA PRO A 232 10.50 1.24 -19.62
C PRO A 232 9.28 2.10 -20.02
N ASP A 233 9.42 2.95 -21.03
CA ASP A 233 8.24 3.56 -21.66
C ASP A 233 7.36 2.41 -22.23
N PRO A 234 6.03 2.38 -21.97
CA PRO A 234 5.15 1.41 -22.60
C PRO A 234 5.18 1.46 -24.13
N ASP A 235 5.54 2.61 -24.71
CA ASP A 235 5.72 2.78 -26.15
C ASP A 235 7.21 2.68 -26.55
N PRO A 236 7.58 1.86 -27.54
CA PRO A 236 8.93 1.85 -28.07
C PRO A 236 9.21 3.21 -28.71
N ASP A 237 10.26 3.91 -28.26
CA ASP A 237 10.71 5.16 -28.89
C ASP A 237 10.92 4.92 -30.40
N PRO A 238 10.14 5.59 -31.29
CA PRO A 238 10.28 5.44 -32.74
C PRO A 238 11.64 5.92 -33.27
N LEU A 239 12.44 6.63 -32.46
CA LEU A 239 13.78 7.09 -32.80
C LEU A 239 14.91 6.21 -32.24
N GLY A 240 14.59 5.16 -31.47
CA GLY A 240 15.58 4.22 -30.93
C GLY A 240 16.59 4.86 -29.96
N LEU A 241 16.31 6.06 -29.45
CA LEU A 241 17.09 6.69 -28.40
C LEU A 241 16.49 6.20 -27.07
N GLU A 242 16.87 4.99 -26.66
CA GLU A 242 16.46 4.37 -25.39
C GLU A 242 16.54 5.38 -24.23
N LYS A 243 15.41 6.01 -23.89
CA LYS A 243 15.26 6.83 -22.66
C LYS A 243 15.03 5.96 -21.42
N CYS A 244 15.27 4.65 -21.54
CA CYS A 244 14.89 3.65 -20.57
C CYS A 244 16.00 3.53 -19.52
N TRP A 245 15.84 4.23 -18.39
CA TRP A 245 16.73 4.05 -17.23
C TRP A 245 16.73 2.62 -16.69
N GLN A 246 15.78 1.77 -17.11
CA GLN A 246 15.62 0.38 -16.68
C GLN A 246 15.04 -0.52 -17.79
N PRO A 247 15.41 -1.83 -17.82
CA PRO A 247 14.90 -2.80 -18.78
C PRO A 247 13.39 -3.06 -18.71
N ARG A 248 12.81 -3.62 -19.80
CA ARG A 248 11.35 -3.86 -19.87
C ARG A 248 10.80 -4.73 -18.74
N TRP A 249 11.64 -5.63 -18.24
CA TRP A 249 11.28 -6.63 -17.24
C TRP A 249 11.41 -6.15 -15.79
N THR A 250 11.79 -4.90 -15.53
CA THR A 250 12.03 -4.38 -14.17
C THR A 250 10.84 -4.57 -13.23
N PHE A 251 9.63 -4.15 -13.63
CA PHE A 251 8.43 -4.31 -12.80
C PHE A 251 8.06 -5.79 -12.59
N ARG A 252 8.25 -6.63 -13.61
CA ARG A 252 8.10 -8.09 -13.47
C ARG A 252 9.06 -8.67 -12.44
N SER A 253 10.30 -8.18 -12.41
CA SER A 253 11.32 -8.62 -11.45
C SER A 253 11.00 -8.17 -10.02
N LEU A 254 10.53 -6.94 -9.82
CA LEU A 254 10.07 -6.44 -8.52
C LEU A 254 8.81 -7.18 -8.02
N ALA A 255 7.88 -7.51 -8.90
CA ALA A 255 6.74 -8.34 -8.54
C ALA A 255 7.16 -9.78 -8.16
N ALA A 256 8.18 -10.34 -8.80
CA ALA A 256 8.76 -11.61 -8.36
C ALA A 256 9.41 -11.50 -6.96
N TRP A 257 10.07 -10.38 -6.67
CA TRP A 257 10.63 -10.10 -5.35
C TRP A 257 9.55 -10.04 -4.27
N ASP A 258 8.40 -9.42 -4.54
CA ASP A 258 7.26 -9.43 -3.60
C ASP A 258 6.82 -10.86 -3.24
N LEU A 259 6.72 -11.74 -4.25
CA LEU A 259 6.35 -13.15 -4.03
C LEU A 259 7.44 -13.90 -3.25
N TYR A 260 8.71 -13.64 -3.57
CA TYR A 260 9.84 -14.17 -2.81
C TYR A 260 9.75 -13.73 -1.33
N CYS A 261 9.49 -12.46 -1.07
CA CYS A 261 9.31 -11.92 0.27
C CYS A 261 8.10 -12.51 0.98
N PHE A 262 6.97 -12.70 0.29
CA PHE A 262 5.81 -13.36 0.86
C PHE A 262 6.16 -14.77 1.35
N GLN A 263 6.89 -15.54 0.53
CA GLN A 263 7.36 -16.85 0.97
C GLN A 263 8.36 -16.73 2.13
N LYS A 264 9.40 -15.91 1.98
CA LYS A 264 10.57 -15.89 2.87
C LYS A 264 10.35 -15.16 4.20
N ASN A 265 9.51 -14.13 4.22
CA ASN A 265 9.33 -13.19 5.33
C ASN A 265 7.93 -13.24 5.95
N ILE A 266 7.00 -14.03 5.39
CA ILE A 266 5.67 -14.25 5.97
C ILE A 266 5.46 -15.74 6.24
N ILE A 267 5.56 -16.58 5.21
CA ILE A 267 5.28 -18.02 5.35
C ILE A 267 6.37 -18.75 6.15
N GLU A 268 7.65 -18.53 5.87
CA GLU A 268 8.72 -19.21 6.64
C GLU A 268 8.79 -18.75 8.12
N PRO A 269 8.74 -17.44 8.45
CA PRO A 269 8.73 -17.00 9.84
C PRO A 269 7.50 -17.47 10.61
N TRP A 270 6.34 -17.57 9.95
CA TRP A 270 5.15 -18.17 10.56
C TRP A 270 5.39 -19.61 11.04
N LYS A 271 6.15 -20.42 10.29
CA LYS A 271 6.46 -21.81 10.72
C LYS A 271 7.31 -21.82 11.98
N GLU A 272 8.27 -20.90 12.07
CA GLU A 272 9.14 -20.73 13.24
C GLU A 272 8.33 -20.24 14.45
N ALA A 273 7.51 -19.19 14.26
CA ALA A 273 6.62 -18.64 15.28
C ALA A 273 5.62 -19.69 15.78
N LEU A 274 5.05 -20.52 14.89
CA LEU A 274 4.13 -21.59 15.28
C LEU A 274 4.79 -22.63 16.19
N ALA A 275 6.03 -23.01 15.89
CA ALA A 275 6.78 -23.95 16.72
C ALA A 275 7.03 -23.38 18.12
N LEU A 276 7.49 -22.12 18.20
CA LEU A 276 7.72 -21.43 19.47
C LEU A 276 6.44 -21.24 20.27
N PHE A 277 5.35 -20.84 19.61
CA PHE A 277 4.06 -20.64 20.26
C PHE A 277 3.49 -21.95 20.82
N LEU A 278 3.59 -23.06 20.07
CA LEU A 278 3.10 -24.36 20.53
C LEU A 278 3.93 -24.95 21.68
N ASP A 279 5.21 -24.59 21.78
CA ASP A 279 6.07 -24.94 22.91
C ASP A 279 5.64 -24.16 24.17
N ALA A 280 5.38 -22.86 24.03
CA ALA A 280 4.95 -22.00 25.14
C ALA A 280 3.50 -22.27 25.60
N LYS A 281 2.58 -22.54 24.66
CA LYS A 281 1.14 -22.74 24.88
C LYS A 281 0.66 -24.05 24.26
N PRO A 282 1.08 -25.21 24.80
CA PRO A 282 0.63 -26.49 24.30
C PRO A 282 -0.88 -26.66 24.53
N GLY A 283 -1.60 -27.07 23.48
CA GLY A 283 -3.04 -27.37 23.58
C GLY A 283 -4.00 -26.23 23.20
N THR A 284 -3.49 -25.09 22.71
CA THR A 284 -4.34 -24.01 22.15
C THR A 284 -5.27 -24.55 21.06
N LYS A 285 -6.58 -24.38 21.28
CA LYS A 285 -7.64 -24.84 20.36
C LYS A 285 -7.87 -23.82 19.24
N GLY A 286 -8.35 -24.29 18.08
CA GLY A 286 -8.70 -23.42 16.96
C GLY A 286 -7.51 -22.89 16.13
N LEU A 287 -6.27 -23.07 16.59
CA LEU A 287 -5.09 -22.65 15.85
C LEU A 287 -4.86 -23.54 14.61
N ARG A 288 -4.64 -22.90 13.46
CA ARG A 288 -4.29 -23.59 12.22
C ARG A 288 -2.82 -24.03 12.27
N LYS A 289 -2.59 -25.34 12.21
CA LYS A 289 -1.24 -25.94 12.35
C LYS A 289 -0.56 -26.27 11.02
N THR A 290 -1.22 -26.00 9.89
CA THR A 290 -0.72 -26.32 8.55
C THR A 290 -0.94 -25.15 7.61
N CYS A 291 0.00 -24.97 6.68
CA CYS A 291 -0.08 -24.00 5.60
C CYS A 291 0.28 -24.70 4.29
N TRP A 292 -0.63 -24.63 3.31
CA TRP A 292 -0.44 -25.19 1.97
C TRP A 292 -0.16 -24.12 0.92
N VAL A 293 -0.09 -22.85 1.34
CA VAL A 293 0.20 -21.72 0.44
C VAL A 293 1.68 -21.74 0.11
N GLN A 294 1.99 -21.59 -1.19
CA GLN A 294 3.34 -21.39 -1.69
C GLN A 294 3.32 -20.19 -2.63
N ALA A 295 3.92 -19.09 -2.20
CA ALA A 295 3.98 -17.85 -2.98
C ALA A 295 5.14 -17.87 -3.98
N TYR A 296 6.26 -18.48 -3.59
CA TYR A 296 7.47 -18.57 -4.40
C TYR A 296 8.30 -19.79 -4.00
N ARG A 297 9.06 -20.36 -4.94
CA ARG A 297 10.05 -21.40 -4.70
C ARG A 297 11.36 -20.72 -4.40
N LEU A 298 11.71 -20.69 -3.11
CA LEU A 298 13.01 -20.19 -2.68
C LEU A 298 14.10 -21.01 -3.40
N PRO A 299 15.10 -20.36 -4.01
CA PRO A 299 16.32 -21.05 -4.41
C PRO A 299 16.84 -21.73 -3.16
N GLU A 300 16.88 -23.07 -3.17
CA GLU A 300 17.43 -23.83 -2.05
C GLU A 300 18.80 -23.24 -1.73
N ALA A 301 19.11 -23.05 -0.44
CA ALA A 301 20.51 -22.91 -0.07
C ALA A 301 21.22 -24.11 -0.70
N ILE A 302 22.21 -23.85 -1.54
CA ILE A 302 23.09 -24.84 -2.18
C ILE A 302 23.87 -25.53 -1.05
N THR A 303 23.20 -26.32 -0.21
CA THR A 303 23.72 -27.00 0.98
C THR A 303 22.67 -27.96 1.55
N LYS A 304 22.14 -28.87 0.74
CA LYS A 304 21.90 -30.25 1.20
C LYS A 304 22.29 -31.19 0.08
N ASP A 305 23.21 -32.09 0.40
CA ASP A 305 23.80 -33.15 -0.44
C ASP A 305 22.74 -34.03 -1.12
N LEU A 306 22.09 -33.51 -2.16
CA LEU A 306 21.38 -34.32 -3.12
C LEU A 306 22.37 -34.64 -4.23
N ARG A 307 22.73 -35.93 -4.30
CA ARG A 307 23.51 -36.56 -5.38
C ARG A 307 23.15 -35.91 -6.71
N PRO A 308 24.12 -35.67 -7.62
CA PRO A 308 23.83 -35.14 -8.93
C PRO A 308 22.82 -36.07 -9.60
N ARG A 309 21.54 -35.69 -9.60
CA ARG A 309 20.61 -36.26 -10.57
C ARG A 309 21.10 -35.67 -11.87
N ASP A 310 21.57 -36.55 -12.73
CA ASP A 310 21.94 -36.29 -14.11
C ASP A 310 20.76 -35.55 -14.78
N ARG A 311 20.78 -34.20 -14.71
CA ARG A 311 19.81 -33.31 -15.37
C ARG A 311 20.21 -33.10 -16.83
N SER A 312 20.82 -34.12 -17.44
CA SER A 312 21.03 -34.15 -18.87
C SER A 312 19.69 -34.46 -19.55
N ARG A 313 19.16 -33.46 -20.26
CA ARG A 313 17.93 -33.48 -21.08
C ARG A 313 16.62 -33.21 -20.32
N GLN A 314 16.32 -31.93 -20.05
CA GLN A 314 15.06 -31.29 -20.48
C GLN A 314 14.92 -29.80 -20.10
N ASP A 315 15.74 -29.23 -19.24
CA ASP A 315 15.58 -27.81 -18.81
C ASP A 315 16.34 -26.78 -19.68
N VAL A 316 16.63 -27.09 -20.95
CA VAL A 316 17.31 -26.17 -21.88
C VAL A 316 16.34 -25.12 -22.45
N GLU A 317 15.03 -25.22 -22.15
CA GLU A 317 14.01 -24.23 -22.56
C GLU A 317 13.79 -23.10 -21.55
N GLN A 318 14.45 -23.11 -20.38
CA GLN A 318 14.43 -21.95 -19.50
C GLN A 318 15.46 -20.93 -19.98
N GLN A 319 14.96 -19.91 -20.70
CA GLN A 319 15.64 -18.65 -21.02
C GLN A 319 16.53 -18.19 -19.85
N PRO A 320 17.63 -17.44 -20.09
CA PRO A 320 18.51 -17.01 -18.99
C PRO A 320 17.66 -16.38 -17.89
N TYR A 321 17.80 -16.89 -16.65
CA TYR A 321 17.08 -16.34 -15.52
C TYR A 321 17.40 -14.85 -15.42
N LEU A 322 16.38 -14.01 -15.50
CA LEU A 322 16.54 -12.57 -15.31
C LEU A 322 16.93 -12.33 -13.85
N PRO A 323 17.74 -11.31 -13.52
CA PRO A 323 18.01 -11.02 -12.13
C PRO A 323 16.73 -10.55 -11.41
N MET A 324 16.64 -10.91 -10.14
CA MET A 324 15.59 -10.46 -9.23
C MET A 324 16.03 -9.17 -8.53
N LEU A 325 15.56 -8.04 -9.05
CA LEU A 325 15.79 -6.73 -8.46
C LEU A 325 15.13 -6.67 -7.09
N ASN A 326 15.86 -6.11 -6.12
CA ASN A 326 15.36 -5.99 -4.76
C ASN A 326 16.05 -4.82 -4.04
N PRO A 327 15.35 -4.15 -3.11
CA PRO A 327 15.91 -3.03 -2.34
C PRO A 327 16.99 -3.45 -1.35
N ARG A 328 17.24 -4.76 -1.20
CA ARG A 328 18.26 -5.32 -0.30
C ARG A 328 19.57 -5.65 -1.01
N PHE A 329 19.71 -5.28 -2.28
CA PHE A 329 20.90 -5.52 -3.12
C PHE A 329 21.38 -6.98 -3.16
N ARG A 330 20.47 -7.94 -2.95
CA ARG A 330 20.78 -9.37 -3.00
C ARG A 330 20.93 -9.80 -4.45
N LYS A 331 21.99 -10.55 -4.76
CA LYS A 331 22.17 -11.18 -6.08
C LYS A 331 21.35 -12.47 -6.13
N LEU A 332 20.14 -12.38 -6.67
CA LEU A 332 19.22 -13.50 -6.83
C LEU A 332 18.74 -13.54 -8.28
N ASP A 333 18.45 -14.74 -8.75
CA ASP A 333 17.85 -14.97 -10.06
C ASP A 333 16.33 -15.15 -9.92
N MET A 334 15.58 -14.56 -10.84
CA MET A 334 14.14 -14.73 -10.97
C MET A 334 13.85 -16.13 -11.56
N THR A 335 13.84 -17.12 -10.69
CA THR A 335 13.53 -18.53 -11.01
C THR A 335 12.06 -18.77 -11.36
N GLN A 336 11.16 -17.86 -10.99
CA GLN A 336 9.74 -17.92 -11.31
C GLN A 336 9.22 -16.54 -11.65
N ALA A 337 8.48 -16.45 -12.74
CA ALA A 337 7.79 -15.21 -13.11
C ALA A 337 6.55 -14.98 -12.22
N PRO A 338 6.21 -13.72 -11.92
CA PRO A 338 4.92 -13.40 -11.30
C PRO A 338 3.77 -13.65 -12.28
N GLN A 339 2.56 -13.78 -11.74
CA GLN A 339 1.34 -13.96 -12.55
C GLN A 339 1.05 -12.76 -13.45
N HIS A 340 1.36 -11.55 -12.98
CA HIS A 340 1.13 -10.31 -13.69
C HIS A 340 2.43 -9.50 -13.75
N ASP A 341 2.73 -8.93 -14.92
CA ASP A 341 3.74 -7.86 -15.04
C ASP A 341 3.06 -6.52 -14.74
N PRO A 342 3.41 -5.84 -13.64
CA PRO A 342 2.75 -4.59 -13.26
C PRO A 342 2.81 -3.50 -14.34
N LEU A 343 3.83 -3.54 -15.20
CA LEU A 343 3.95 -2.59 -16.30
C LEU A 343 2.81 -2.73 -17.33
N ASP A 344 2.25 -3.94 -17.51
CA ASP A 344 1.18 -4.15 -18.47
C ASP A 344 -0.10 -3.37 -18.10
N PHE A 345 -0.24 -2.91 -16.85
CA PHE A 345 -1.30 -1.98 -16.47
C PHE A 345 -1.33 -0.72 -17.35
N ALA A 346 -0.16 -0.13 -17.67
CA ALA A 346 -0.06 1.08 -18.48
C ALA A 346 -0.55 0.88 -19.93
N LYS A 347 -0.45 -0.34 -20.46
CA LYS A 347 -0.90 -0.66 -21.82
C LYS A 347 -2.41 -0.77 -21.95
N HIS A 348 -3.08 -1.19 -20.87
CA HIS A 348 -4.52 -1.43 -20.86
C HIS A 348 -5.31 -0.27 -20.27
N THR A 349 -4.64 0.66 -19.58
CA THR A 349 -5.24 1.86 -18.99
C THR A 349 -4.42 3.09 -19.40
N PRO A 350 -4.67 3.69 -20.58
CA PRO A 350 -3.94 4.86 -21.02
C PRO A 350 -4.12 5.99 -20.01
N VAL A 351 -3.01 6.51 -19.50
CA VAL A 351 -3.00 7.62 -18.54
C VAL A 351 -3.61 8.83 -19.24
N VAL A 352 -4.77 9.30 -18.77
CA VAL A 352 -5.40 10.50 -19.32
C VAL A 352 -4.57 11.71 -18.89
N ASN A 353 -3.74 12.19 -19.82
CA ASN A 353 -2.99 13.44 -19.68
C ASN A 353 -3.95 14.64 -19.53
N ASN A 354 -4.36 14.93 -18.29
CA ASN A 354 -5.12 16.14 -17.96
C ASN A 354 -4.22 17.38 -17.90
N VAL A 355 -3.44 17.64 -18.95
CA VAL A 355 -2.78 18.94 -19.16
C VAL A 355 -3.73 19.80 -20.00
N LYS A 356 -4.67 20.48 -19.35
CA LYS A 356 -5.41 21.57 -19.99
C LYS A 356 -4.42 22.70 -20.31
N LYS A 357 -4.04 22.82 -21.58
CA LYS A 357 -3.52 24.05 -22.19
C LYS A 357 -4.51 25.19 -21.91
N ARG A 358 -4.26 25.98 -20.87
CA ARG A 358 -4.82 27.33 -20.72
C ARG A 358 -3.83 28.31 -21.33
N ALA A 359 -3.79 28.36 -22.66
CA ALA A 359 -3.22 29.49 -23.36
C ALA A 359 -4.37 30.44 -23.69
N THR A 360 -4.58 31.41 -22.80
CA THR A 360 -5.31 32.64 -23.11
C THR A 360 -4.52 33.46 -24.11
N THR A 361 -5.02 33.56 -25.34
CA THR A 361 -4.86 34.77 -26.15
C THR A 361 -6.24 35.18 -26.62
N GLY A 362 -6.69 36.31 -26.07
CA GLY A 362 -7.93 36.94 -26.47
C GLY A 362 -7.82 37.48 -27.89
N THR A 363 -8.90 37.33 -28.65
CA THR A 363 -9.31 38.35 -29.61
C THR A 363 -10.80 38.24 -29.81
N ALA A 364 -11.51 39.29 -29.42
CA ALA A 364 -12.93 39.44 -29.64
C ALA A 364 -13.24 39.48 -31.14
N LYS A 365 -14.29 38.77 -31.56
CA LYS A 365 -15.24 39.22 -32.59
C LYS A 365 -16.45 38.27 -32.68
N GLY A 366 -17.61 38.80 -32.27
CA GLY A 366 -18.78 38.87 -33.14
C GLY A 366 -19.70 37.65 -33.28
N ARG A 367 -20.92 37.84 -32.76
CA ARG A 367 -22.22 37.47 -33.35
C ARG A 367 -22.61 35.99 -33.45
N GLY A 368 -23.61 35.66 -32.62
CA GLY A 368 -24.87 35.09 -33.11
C GLY A 368 -25.03 33.58 -32.98
N GLY A 369 -26.12 33.16 -32.33
CA GLY A 369 -26.65 31.81 -32.50
C GLY A 369 -27.02 31.12 -31.19
N ILE A 370 -28.17 31.49 -30.63
CA ILE A 370 -28.90 30.65 -29.68
C ILE A 370 -29.26 29.34 -30.39
N LYS A 371 -28.73 28.20 -29.93
CA LYS A 371 -29.33 26.89 -30.17
C LYS A 371 -29.36 26.09 -28.87
N LYS A 372 -30.53 26.14 -28.22
CA LYS A 372 -30.98 25.13 -27.26
C LYS A 372 -31.17 23.82 -28.02
N SER A 373 -30.49 22.74 -27.63
CA SER A 373 -30.87 21.38 -28.02
C SER A 373 -31.38 20.62 -26.80
N VAL A 374 -32.69 20.38 -26.85
CA VAL A 374 -33.51 19.64 -25.90
C VAL A 374 -33.21 18.15 -26.04
N ALA A 375 -32.95 17.48 -24.91
CA ALA A 375 -32.89 16.02 -24.83
C ALA A 375 -34.29 15.42 -25.08
N LYS A 376 -34.43 14.64 -26.16
CA LYS A 376 -35.64 13.87 -26.49
C LYS A 376 -35.75 12.65 -25.58
N ARG A 377 -36.70 12.67 -24.65
CA ARG A 377 -37.31 11.46 -24.04
C ARG A 377 -38.14 10.72 -25.10
N LYS A 378 -37.91 9.42 -25.28
CA LYS A 378 -38.85 8.49 -25.93
C LYS A 378 -39.58 7.67 -24.85
N GLN A 379 -40.86 7.95 -24.67
CA GLN A 379 -41.90 7.02 -24.20
C GLN A 379 -42.63 6.48 -25.46
N VAL A 380 -43.38 5.37 -25.56
CA VAL A 380 -43.80 4.21 -24.74
C VAL A 380 -44.57 3.30 -25.71
N LYS A 381 -44.68 2.00 -25.45
CA LYS A 381 -45.89 1.14 -25.62
C LYS A 381 -45.52 -0.24 -25.05
N GLY A 382 -46.17 -0.87 -24.08
CA GLY A 382 -47.46 -0.65 -23.43
C GLY A 382 -48.18 -2.01 -23.35
N LYS A 383 -48.35 -2.59 -22.15
CA LYS A 383 -49.47 -3.48 -21.84
C LYS A 383 -49.72 -3.48 -20.32
N MET A 384 -50.84 -2.89 -19.93
CA MET A 384 -51.42 -2.95 -18.58
C MET A 384 -52.19 -4.26 -18.42
N ILE A 385 -52.09 -4.88 -17.23
CA ILE A 385 -53.19 -5.62 -16.60
C ILE A 385 -53.25 -5.18 -15.13
N ASN A 386 -54.48 -4.99 -14.64
CA ASN A 386 -54.85 -4.29 -13.41
C ASN A 386 -54.64 -5.11 -12.11
N LYS A 387 -54.29 -4.35 -11.06
CA LYS A 387 -54.33 -4.53 -9.57
C LYS A 387 -55.52 -5.36 -9.00
N PRO A 388 -55.55 -5.80 -7.69
CA PRO A 388 -55.17 -4.95 -6.53
C PRO A 388 -54.75 -5.58 -5.16
N LYS A 389 -54.36 -4.65 -4.26
CA LYS A 389 -54.47 -4.60 -2.77
C LYS A 389 -53.38 -5.24 -1.87
N ALA A 390 -52.68 -4.37 -1.13
CA ALA A 390 -52.14 -4.59 0.22
C ALA A 390 -53.29 -4.45 1.27
N PRO A 391 -53.17 -4.93 2.53
CA PRO A 391 -52.24 -4.43 3.58
C PRO A 391 -51.58 -5.61 4.36
N GLY A 392 -50.66 -5.52 5.32
CA GLY A 392 -50.01 -4.48 6.11
C GLY A 392 -49.44 -5.15 7.38
N SER A 393 -48.38 -4.58 7.97
CA SER A 393 -47.99 -4.66 9.40
C SER A 393 -47.70 -6.02 10.07
N ARG A 394 -46.47 -6.24 10.57
CA ARG A 394 -46.12 -6.13 12.01
C ARG A 394 -44.70 -6.65 12.31
N TYR A 395 -44.05 -5.91 13.21
CA TYR A 395 -42.88 -6.28 14.00
C TYR A 395 -43.09 -7.59 14.77
N ASP A 396 -42.01 -8.34 15.04
CA ASP A 396 -41.75 -8.82 16.40
C ASP A 396 -40.27 -9.12 16.62
N LEU A 397 -39.69 -8.34 17.55
CA LEU A 397 -38.47 -8.62 18.28
C LEU A 397 -38.76 -9.74 19.30
N ARG A 398 -37.88 -10.74 19.42
CA ARG A 398 -37.80 -11.56 20.64
C ARG A 398 -36.37 -11.67 21.14
N SER A 399 -36.16 -10.93 22.23
CA SER A 399 -35.15 -11.14 23.26
C SER A 399 -35.26 -12.54 23.87
N HIS A 400 -34.13 -13.24 24.03
CA HIS A 400 -34.02 -14.36 24.97
C HIS A 400 -33.17 -13.94 26.16
N THR A 401 -33.84 -13.80 27.30
CA THR A 401 -33.26 -13.68 28.64
C THR A 401 -33.21 -15.05 29.33
N PHE A 402 -32.15 -15.18 30.13
CA PHE A 402 -31.76 -16.25 31.04
C PHE A 402 -32.85 -16.79 31.98
N LYS A 403 -32.74 -18.11 32.26
CA LYS A 403 -33.02 -18.82 33.53
C LYS A 403 -32.16 -20.11 33.49
N LYS A 404 -31.51 -20.62 34.53
CA LYS A 404 -31.44 -20.30 35.96
C LYS A 404 -30.16 -20.93 36.51
#